data_AF-F8GIE5-F1
#
_entry.id   AF-F8GIE5-F1
#
_cell.length_a   1.000
_cell.length_b   1.000
_cell.length_c   1.000
_cell.angle_alpha   90.00
_cell.angle_beta   90.00
_cell.angle_gamma   90.00
#
_symmetry.space_group_name_H-M   'P 1'
#
loop_
_entity.id
_entity.type
_entity.pdbx_description
1 polymer ?
#
loop_
_entity_poly.entity_id
_entity_poly.type
_entity_poly.pdbx_seq_one_letter_code
_entity_poly.pdbx_strand_id
1 'polypeptide(L)'
;MGEIDFTEAVAVMKEKSEKIIAGDLSELESTLAVQVVSLNAIFCTLTSRAATCEYLNQVETNLRLALKAQAQCARTVEVLAAMRNPPIVFAKQANIAHGHQRINNNQSPTHAEKAIKSSNELLSEADNAPLDARGTLEPIKINQELETGETVDGS
;
A
#
# COMPACT_ATOMS: atom_id res chain seq x y z
N MET A 1 0.79 26.06 -26.84
CA MET A 1 0.68 24.63 -26.49
C MET A 1 1.17 23.87 -27.69
N GLY A 2 2.22 23.05 -27.53
CA GLY A 2 2.80 22.29 -28.63
C GLY A 2 1.81 21.26 -29.16
N GLU A 3 1.72 21.14 -30.48
CA GLU A 3 0.98 20.09 -31.16
C GLU A 3 1.64 18.75 -30.80
N ILE A 4 0.87 17.82 -30.21
CA ILE A 4 1.38 16.50 -29.87
C ILE A 4 1.37 15.68 -31.16
N ASP A 5 2.55 15.43 -31.74
CA ASP A 5 2.68 14.43 -32.80
C ASP A 5 2.35 13.06 -32.19
N PHE A 6 1.28 12.45 -32.69
CA PHE A 6 0.84 11.13 -32.25
C PHE A 6 1.94 10.07 -32.42
N THR A 7 2.79 10.21 -33.44
CA THR A 7 3.92 9.30 -33.69
C THR A 7 4.97 9.41 -32.59
N GLU A 8 5.29 10.65 -32.20
CA GLU A 8 6.23 10.95 -31.11
C GLU A 8 5.70 10.43 -29.77
N ALA A 9 4.41 10.62 -29.49
CA ALA A 9 3.77 10.10 -28.28
C ALA A 9 3.84 8.57 -28.19
N VAL A 10 3.59 7.86 -29.30
CA VAL A 10 3.69 6.39 -29.35
C VAL A 10 5.12 5.92 -29.13
N ALA A 11 6.11 6.60 -29.73
CA ALA A 11 7.52 6.28 -29.54
C ALA A 11 7.94 6.42 -28.07
N VAL A 12 7.57 7.53 -27.41
CA VAL A 12 7.85 7.80 -26.00
C VAL A 12 7.15 6.76 -25.09
N MET A 13 5.90 6.40 -25.37
CA MET A 13 5.20 5.35 -24.61
C MET A 13 5.88 4.00 -24.73
N LYS A 14 6.37 3.65 -25.93
CA LYS A 14 7.10 2.39 -26.14
C LYS A 14 8.39 2.35 -25.33
N GLU A 15 9.20 3.41 -25.38
CA GLU A 15 10.44 3.51 -24.60
C GLU A 15 10.18 3.37 -23.10
N LYS A 16 9.16 4.08 -22.58
CA LYS A 16 8.78 3.99 -21.16
C LYS A 16 8.32 2.59 -20.77
N SER A 17 7.56 1.93 -21.63
CA SER A 17 7.09 0.55 -21.41
C SER A 17 8.27 -0.42 -21.34
N GLU A 18 9.24 -0.30 -22.25
CA GLU A 18 10.45 -1.14 -22.25
C GLU A 18 11.27 -1.00 -20.96
N LYS A 19 11.44 0.23 -20.43
CA LYS A 19 12.09 0.48 -19.14
C LYS A 19 11.36 -0.17 -17.97
N ILE A 20 10.02 -0.06 -17.94
CA ILE A 20 9.19 -0.69 -16.91
C ILE A 20 9.29 -2.21 -16.97
N ILE A 21 9.27 -2.80 -18.17
CA ILE A 21 9.45 -4.25 -18.37
C ILE A 21 10.84 -4.70 -17.90
N ALA A 22 11.87 -3.87 -18.10
CA ALA A 22 13.22 -4.11 -17.60
C ALA A 22 13.37 -3.91 -16.08
N GLY A 23 12.30 -3.49 -15.38
CA GLY A 23 12.29 -3.28 -13.93
C GLY A 23 12.81 -1.92 -13.47
N ASP A 24 13.12 -1.00 -14.41
CA ASP A 24 13.50 0.37 -14.07
C ASP A 24 12.24 1.22 -13.86
N LEU A 25 11.93 1.47 -12.58
CA LEU A 25 10.79 2.28 -12.15
C LEU A 25 11.16 3.72 -11.80
N SER A 26 12.43 4.12 -11.97
CA SER A 26 12.96 5.39 -11.48
C SER A 26 12.19 6.61 -12.01
N GLU A 27 11.83 6.57 -13.30
CA GLU A 27 11.07 7.65 -13.93
C GLU A 27 9.59 7.69 -13.45
N LEU A 28 9.01 6.52 -13.17
CA LEU A 28 7.66 6.42 -12.62
C LEU A 28 7.62 6.93 -11.18
N GLU A 29 8.60 6.57 -10.35
CA GLU A 29 8.78 7.10 -8.99
C GLU A 29 8.91 8.63 -9.00
N SER A 30 9.75 9.17 -9.88
CA SER A 30 9.92 10.62 -10.03
C SER A 30 8.62 11.30 -10.45
N THR A 31 7.88 10.70 -11.38
CA THR A 31 6.59 11.24 -11.84
C THR A 31 5.57 11.27 -10.70
N LEU A 32 5.45 10.18 -9.94
CA LEU A 32 4.54 10.09 -8.79
C LEU A 32 4.94 11.08 -7.69
N ALA A 33 6.24 11.26 -7.42
CA ALA A 33 6.72 12.25 -6.46
C ALA A 33 6.34 13.69 -6.87
N VAL A 34 6.50 14.04 -8.16
CA VAL A 34 6.05 15.34 -8.69
C VAL A 34 4.54 15.50 -8.57
N GLN A 35 3.76 14.44 -8.80
CA GLN A 35 2.30 14.46 -8.62
C GLN A 35 1.91 14.71 -7.17
N VAL A 36 2.58 14.09 -6.19
CA VAL A 36 2.37 14.35 -4.75
C VAL A 36 2.57 15.82 -4.42
N VAL A 37 3.69 16.41 -4.87
CA VAL A 37 3.98 17.84 -4.64
C VAL A 37 2.93 18.73 -5.30
N SER A 38 2.52 18.40 -6.53
CA SER A 38 1.52 19.17 -7.28
C SER A 38 0.14 19.12 -6.61
N LEU A 39 -0.30 17.94 -6.16
CA LEU A 39 -1.57 17.76 -5.46
C LEU A 39 -1.59 18.48 -4.10
N ASN A 40 -0.47 18.45 -3.38
CA ASN A 40 -0.32 19.22 -2.14
C ASN A 40 -0.40 20.74 -2.40
N ALA A 41 0.25 21.23 -3.45
CA ALA A 41 0.16 22.64 -3.84
C ALA A 41 -1.28 23.05 -4.23
N ILE A 42 -2.00 22.19 -4.95
CA ILE A 42 -3.42 22.39 -5.28
C ILE A 42 -4.26 22.46 -4.00
N PHE A 43 -4.04 21.54 -3.06
CA PHE A 43 -4.71 21.55 -1.75
C PHE A 43 -4.49 22.89 -1.04
N CYS A 44 -3.23 23.31 -0.84
CA CYS A 44 -2.90 24.57 -0.18
C CYS A 44 -3.49 25.80 -0.89
N THR A 45 -3.51 25.80 -2.22
CA THR A 45 -4.07 26.90 -3.01
C THR A 45 -5.58 26.99 -2.81
N LEU A 46 -6.29 25.86 -2.84
CA LEU A 46 -7.74 25.81 -2.68
C LEU A 46 -8.18 26.11 -1.25
N THR A 47 -7.45 25.67 -0.23
CA THR A 47 -7.75 26.02 1.17
C THR A 47 -7.52 27.51 1.41
N SER A 48 -6.43 28.08 0.88
CA SER A 48 -6.15 29.52 0.98
C SER A 48 -7.24 30.33 0.29
N ARG A 49 -7.69 29.90 -0.91
CA ARG A 49 -8.80 30.55 -1.62
C ARG A 49 -10.10 30.45 -0.83
N ALA A 50 -10.40 29.28 -0.24
CA ALA A 50 -11.59 29.08 0.59
C ALA A 50 -11.61 30.03 1.80
N ALA A 51 -10.46 30.28 2.44
CA ALA A 51 -10.36 31.18 3.59
C ALA A 51 -10.69 32.64 3.25
N THR A 52 -10.55 33.03 1.98
CA THR A 52 -10.85 34.39 1.49
C THR A 52 -12.23 34.53 0.83
N CYS A 53 -12.98 33.45 0.68
CA CYS A 53 -14.29 33.48 0.03
C CYS A 53 -15.37 34.03 0.98
N GLU A 54 -16.17 34.98 0.49
CA GLU A 54 -17.27 35.57 1.26
C GLU A 54 -18.52 34.69 1.31
N TYR A 55 -18.75 33.90 0.24
CA TYR A 55 -19.95 33.09 0.10
C TYR A 55 -19.69 31.62 0.43
N LEU A 56 -20.57 31.04 1.25
CA LEU A 56 -20.47 29.66 1.73
C LEU A 56 -20.39 28.63 0.58
N ASN A 57 -21.11 28.85 -0.53
CA ASN A 57 -21.07 27.95 -1.68
C ASN A 57 -19.66 27.88 -2.33
N GLN A 58 -18.92 28.99 -2.34
CA GLN A 58 -17.56 29.04 -2.84
C GLN A 58 -16.58 28.38 -1.87
N VAL A 59 -16.74 28.63 -0.57
CA VAL A 59 -15.97 27.96 0.50
C VAL A 59 -16.13 26.45 0.38
N GLU A 60 -17.38 25.97 0.33
CA GLU A 60 -17.71 24.55 0.24
C GLU A 60 -17.12 23.91 -1.04
N THR A 61 -17.24 24.59 -2.19
CA THR A 61 -16.70 24.09 -3.46
C THR A 61 -15.19 23.97 -3.42
N ASN A 62 -14.50 24.99 -2.91
CA ASN A 62 -13.04 24.99 -2.78
C ASN A 62 -12.56 23.92 -1.81
N LEU A 63 -13.14 23.83 -0.62
CA LEU A 63 -12.77 22.81 0.37
C LEU A 63 -13.05 21.40 -0.13
N ARG A 64 -14.17 21.17 -0.82
CA ARG A 64 -14.48 19.86 -1.42
C ARG A 64 -13.42 19.44 -2.43
N LEU A 65 -12.94 20.35 -3.27
CA LEU A 65 -11.88 20.06 -4.23
C LEU A 65 -10.51 19.90 -3.55
N ALA A 66 -10.23 20.70 -2.52
CA ALA A 66 -9.01 20.60 -1.73
C ALA A 66 -8.89 19.21 -1.08
N LEU A 67 -9.94 18.78 -0.36
CA LEU A 67 -9.95 17.47 0.30
C LEU A 67 -9.83 16.30 -0.68
N LYS A 68 -10.36 16.45 -1.90
CA LYS A 68 -10.12 15.48 -2.98
C LYS A 68 -8.65 15.44 -3.42
N ALA A 69 -8.00 16.60 -3.58
CA ALA A 69 -6.58 16.66 -3.92
C ALA A 69 -5.72 16.04 -2.81
N GLN A 70 -6.04 16.28 -1.54
CA GLN A 70 -5.38 15.66 -0.40
C GLN A 70 -5.55 14.13 -0.39
N ALA A 71 -6.77 13.63 -0.61
CA ALA A 71 -7.04 12.19 -0.68
C ALA A 71 -6.27 11.52 -1.84
N GLN A 72 -6.18 12.18 -3.00
CA GLN A 72 -5.36 11.69 -4.12
C GLN A 72 -3.87 11.70 -3.79
N CYS A 73 -3.38 12.74 -3.10
CA CYS A 73 -1.99 12.83 -2.65
C CYS A 73 -1.61 11.64 -1.76
N ALA A 74 -2.44 11.34 -0.75
CA ALA A 74 -2.24 10.17 0.12
C ALA A 74 -2.20 8.85 -0.67
N ARG A 75 -3.14 8.67 -1.61
CA ARG A 75 -3.15 7.49 -2.48
C ARG A 75 -1.89 7.37 -3.34
N THR A 76 -1.38 8.47 -3.87
CA THR A 76 -0.13 8.47 -4.65
C THR A 76 1.07 8.08 -3.79
N VAL A 77 1.12 8.53 -2.53
CA VAL A 77 2.16 8.11 -1.56
C VAL A 77 2.07 6.62 -1.24
N GLU A 78 0.86 6.08 -1.06
CA GLU A 78 0.65 4.64 -0.85
C GLU A 78 1.15 3.82 -2.05
N VAL A 79 0.87 4.28 -3.28
CA VAL A 79 1.37 3.64 -4.51
C VAL A 79 2.90 3.68 -4.56
N LEU A 80 3.52 4.82 -4.25
CA LEU A 80 4.98 4.95 -4.20
C LEU A 80 5.60 3.99 -3.16
N ALA A 81 4.97 3.88 -1.98
CA ALA A 81 5.42 2.96 -0.93
C ALA A 81 5.30 1.50 -1.37
N ALA A 82 4.19 1.12 -2.02
CA ALA A 82 3.98 -0.22 -2.54
C ALA A 82 4.93 -0.57 -3.69
N MET A 83 5.34 0.42 -4.51
CA MET A 83 6.36 0.22 -5.54
C MET A 83 7.74 -0.06 -4.94
N ARG A 84 8.13 0.69 -3.91
CA ARG A 84 9.44 0.52 -3.25
C ARG A 84 9.53 -0.74 -2.40
N ASN A 85 8.44 -1.13 -1.77
CA ASN A 85 8.38 -2.30 -0.90
C ASN A 85 7.09 -3.09 -1.19
N PRO A 86 7.10 -3.93 -2.25
CA PRO A 86 5.93 -4.67 -2.65
C PRO A 86 5.46 -5.60 -1.52
N PRO A 87 4.15 -5.66 -1.22
CA PRO A 87 3.64 -6.54 -0.18
C PRO A 87 3.95 -8.00 -0.52
N ILE A 88 4.52 -8.73 0.45
CA ILE A 88 4.76 -10.17 0.31
C ILE A 88 3.41 -10.88 0.36
N VAL A 89 2.86 -11.21 -0.81
CA VAL A 89 1.65 -12.03 -0.91
C VAL A 89 2.06 -13.49 -0.88
N PHE A 90 1.86 -14.16 0.25
CA PHE A 90 1.93 -15.61 0.32
C PHE A 90 0.75 -16.19 -0.45
N ALA A 91 0.95 -16.49 -1.74
CA ALA A 91 -0.01 -17.26 -2.50
C ALA A 91 -0.10 -18.65 -1.86
N LYS A 92 -1.17 -18.92 -1.11
CA LYS A 92 -1.48 -20.25 -0.60
C LYS A 92 -1.75 -21.13 -1.81
N GLN A 93 -0.74 -21.84 -2.29
CA GLN A 93 -0.87 -22.81 -3.38
C GLN A 93 -1.96 -23.79 -2.99
N ALA A 94 -3.15 -23.64 -3.57
CA ALA A 94 -4.12 -24.71 -3.62
C ALA A 94 -3.52 -25.78 -4.52
N ASN A 95 -2.75 -26.71 -3.93
CA ASN A 95 -2.37 -27.93 -4.60
C ASN A 95 -3.65 -28.74 -4.82
N ILE A 96 -4.35 -28.42 -5.91
CA ILE A 96 -5.45 -29.24 -6.41
C ILE A 96 -4.77 -30.47 -7.01
N ALA A 97 -4.38 -31.39 -6.12
CA ALA A 97 -4.14 -32.75 -6.48
C ALA A 97 -5.44 -33.26 -7.10
N HIS A 98 -5.49 -33.29 -8.43
CA HIS A 98 -6.44 -34.11 -9.14
C HIS A 98 -6.15 -35.53 -8.66
N GLY A 99 -6.93 -35.97 -7.65
CA GLY A 99 -6.83 -37.30 -7.10
C GLY A 99 -6.83 -38.31 -8.24
N HIS A 100 -5.94 -39.29 -8.14
CA HIS A 100 -5.76 -40.33 -9.15
C HIS A 100 -7.11 -40.87 -9.64
N GLN A 101 -7.58 -40.41 -10.80
CA GLN A 101 -8.67 -41.06 -11.51
C GLN A 101 -8.10 -42.34 -12.11
N ARG A 102 -8.04 -43.39 -11.28
CA ARG A 102 -7.75 -44.74 -11.74
C ARG A 102 -8.95 -45.23 -12.55
N ILE A 103 -8.89 -45.00 -13.85
CA ILE A 103 -9.73 -45.69 -14.81
C ILE A 103 -9.21 -47.14 -14.84
N ASN A 104 -9.92 -48.04 -14.18
CA ASN A 104 -9.62 -49.47 -14.21
C ASN A 104 -10.00 -50.01 -15.59
N ASN A 105 -9.04 -50.08 -16.52
CA ASN A 105 -9.17 -50.90 -17.72
C ASN A 105 -8.20 -52.09 -17.62
N ASN A 106 -8.79 -53.26 -17.79
CA ASN A 106 -8.32 -54.62 -17.55
C ASN A 106 -6.87 -54.94 -17.95
N GLN A 107 -6.20 -55.70 -17.06
CA GLN A 107 -5.35 -56.90 -17.29
C GLN A 107 -4.06 -56.88 -16.44
N SER A 108 -3.92 -57.87 -15.56
CA SER A 108 -2.71 -58.16 -14.76
C SER A 108 -1.49 -58.42 -15.65
N PRO A 109 -0.26 -58.15 -15.17
CA PRO A 109 0.49 -59.25 -14.55
C PRO A 109 1.34 -58.88 -13.32
N THR A 110 1.48 -59.90 -12.46
CA THR A 110 2.58 -60.28 -11.58
C THR A 110 3.84 -59.39 -11.52
N HIS A 111 4.12 -58.78 -10.37
CA HIS A 111 5.42 -58.90 -9.66
C HIS A 111 5.33 -58.22 -8.28
N ALA A 112 5.80 -58.92 -7.25
CA ALA A 112 5.96 -58.37 -5.90
C ALA A 112 7.22 -57.50 -5.87
N GLU A 113 7.09 -56.23 -5.50
CA GLU A 113 8.23 -55.43 -5.08
C GLU A 113 7.86 -54.47 -3.94
N LYS A 114 8.78 -54.43 -2.99
CA LYS A 114 8.65 -53.99 -1.61
C LYS A 114 8.64 -52.46 -1.56
N ALA A 115 7.48 -51.84 -1.29
CA ALA A 115 7.42 -50.40 -1.06
C ALA A 115 8.08 -50.06 0.29
N ILE A 116 9.25 -49.47 0.21
CA ILE A 116 9.99 -48.88 1.33
C ILE A 116 9.10 -47.81 1.96
N LYS A 117 8.66 -48.04 3.21
CA LYS A 117 8.14 -46.98 4.07
C LYS A 117 9.32 -46.07 4.44
N SER A 118 9.45 -44.94 3.77
CA SER A 118 10.19 -43.79 4.31
C SER A 118 9.16 -42.86 4.94
N SER A 119 9.16 -42.82 6.26
CA SER A 119 8.36 -41.95 7.11
C SER A 119 8.45 -40.49 6.64
N ASN A 120 7.30 -39.88 6.35
CA ASN A 120 7.18 -38.43 6.53
C ASN A 120 6.80 -38.25 7.99
N GLU A 121 7.76 -37.82 8.80
CA GLU A 121 7.50 -37.46 10.18
C GLU A 121 6.50 -36.29 10.19
N LEU A 122 5.36 -36.56 10.81
CA LEU A 122 4.42 -35.55 11.26
C LEU A 122 5.19 -34.56 12.15
N LEU A 123 5.25 -33.29 11.76
CA LEU A 123 5.63 -32.23 12.69
C LEU A 123 4.57 -32.21 13.80
N SER A 124 5.03 -32.47 15.01
CA SER A 124 4.23 -32.41 16.23
C SER A 124 3.84 -30.97 16.52
N GLU A 125 2.55 -30.72 16.68
CA GLU A 125 2.00 -29.49 17.23
C GLU A 125 2.36 -29.41 18.72
N ALA A 126 3.32 -28.55 19.04
CA ALA A 126 3.54 -28.06 20.40
C ALA A 126 3.98 -26.59 20.29
N ASP A 127 3.03 -25.67 20.41
CA ASP A 127 2.90 -24.91 21.65
C ASP A 127 1.74 -23.93 21.58
N ASN A 128 0.82 -24.11 22.52
CA ASN A 128 -0.20 -23.13 22.86
C ASN A 128 0.50 -21.95 23.56
N ALA A 129 0.51 -20.79 22.92
CA ALA A 129 0.61 -19.51 23.63
C ALA A 129 -0.52 -18.60 23.11
N PRO A 130 -1.49 -18.18 23.95
CA PRO A 130 -2.38 -17.10 23.57
C PRO A 130 -1.54 -15.81 23.52
N LEU A 131 -1.16 -15.38 22.32
CA LEU A 131 -0.58 -14.06 22.09
C LEU A 131 -1.70 -13.01 22.21
N ASP A 132 -2.02 -12.64 23.44
CA ASP A 132 -2.74 -11.40 23.76
C ASP A 132 -1.81 -10.22 23.44
N ALA A 133 -2.02 -9.61 22.28
CA ALA A 133 -1.38 -8.36 21.90
C ALA A 133 -2.37 -7.19 22.04
N ARG A 134 -2.94 -7.01 23.23
CA ARG A 134 -3.42 -5.69 23.66
C ARG A 134 -2.21 -4.80 23.97
N GLY A 135 -1.79 -4.03 22.96
CA GLY A 135 -0.89 -2.91 23.18
C GLY A 135 -1.61 -1.82 24.00
N THR A 136 -1.27 -1.72 25.28
CA THR A 136 -1.60 -0.55 26.10
C THR A 136 -0.81 0.63 25.56
N LEU A 137 -1.51 1.62 24.97
CA LEU A 137 -0.92 2.90 24.64
C LEU A 137 -0.63 3.63 25.95
N GLU A 138 0.64 3.78 26.32
CA GLU A 138 1.02 4.73 27.35
C GLU A 138 0.83 6.16 26.82
N PRO A 139 0.14 7.06 27.54
CA PRO A 139 0.06 8.45 27.15
C PRO A 139 1.45 9.09 27.25
N ILE A 140 1.90 9.69 26.15
CA ILE A 140 3.08 10.54 26.10
C ILE A 140 2.87 11.67 27.12
N LYS A 141 3.63 11.65 28.22
CA LYS A 141 3.77 12.78 29.14
C LYS A 141 4.63 13.83 28.45
N ILE A 142 3.99 14.80 27.80
CA ILE A 142 4.64 16.08 27.52
C ILE A 142 4.91 16.77 28.87
N ASN A 143 6.15 17.21 29.03
CA ASN A 143 6.73 17.71 30.27
C ASN A 143 5.87 18.82 30.89
N GLN A 144 5.54 18.63 32.16
CA GLN A 144 4.86 19.58 33.04
C GLN A 144 5.96 20.29 33.83
N GLU A 145 6.47 21.40 33.32
CA GLU A 145 7.25 22.35 34.13
C GLU A 145 6.26 23.39 34.68
N LEU A 146 6.15 23.41 36.00
CA LEU A 146 5.20 24.15 36.80
C LEU A 146 5.96 25.33 37.39
N GLU A 147 5.64 26.56 36.99
CA GLU A 147 6.05 27.76 37.72
C GLU A 147 4.79 28.57 38.05
N THR A 148 4.24 28.27 39.24
CA THR A 148 3.15 29.03 39.85
C THR A 148 3.68 29.69 41.11
N GLY A 149 3.66 31.02 41.10
CA GLY A 149 3.81 31.93 42.24
C GLY A 149 3.87 33.32 41.63
N GLU A 150 2.94 34.25 41.83
CA GLU A 150 2.24 34.59 43.05
C GLU A 150 1.13 35.60 42.68
N THR A 151 -0.09 35.43 43.18
CA THR A 151 -1.10 36.49 43.18
C THR A 151 -1.13 37.11 44.57
N VAL A 152 -0.83 38.40 44.70
CA VAL A 152 -1.26 39.21 45.84
C VAL A 152 -1.85 40.51 45.33
N ASP A 153 -3.16 40.61 45.55
CA ASP A 153 -4.00 41.80 45.49
C ASP A 153 -3.70 42.72 46.69
N GLY A 154 -3.84 44.04 46.53
CA GLY A 154 -3.64 44.96 47.66
C GLY A 154 -3.64 46.46 47.34
N SER A 155 -4.85 47.04 47.39
CA SER A 155 -5.22 48.47 47.63
C SER A 155 -5.25 49.45 46.45
#